data_AF-A0A2J6SBP5-F1
#
_entry.id   AF-A0A2J6SBP5-F1
#
_cell.length_a   1.000
_cell.length_b   1.000
_cell.length_c   1.000
_cell.angle_alpha   90.00
_cell.angle_beta   90.00
_cell.angle_gamma   90.00
#
_symmetry.space_group_name_H-M   'P 1'
#
loop_
_entity.id
_entity.type
_entity.pdbx_description
1 polymer ?
#
loop_
_entity_poly.entity_id
_entity_poly.type
_entity_poly.pdbx_seq_one_letter_code
_entity_poly.pdbx_strand_id
1 'polypeptide(L)'
;LEVFHQLHCLNLIRKSTFMKYYDGKDDFAKDKKIVRAYIDKAFNNAKVSPDLLLTSTADHCLEMLRMNIRCQVDIGVITFHELADKPGEPWPDFSTLHVCREFDAMRSWAIKNFVANDDIF
;
A
#
# COMPACT_ATOMS: atom_id res chain seq x y z
N LEU A 1 -12.09 -4.20 4.30
CA LEU A 1 -12.44 -3.03 3.47
C LEU A 1 -11.27 -2.72 2.57
N GLU A 2 -11.52 -2.49 1.29
CA GLU A 2 -10.44 -2.26 0.31
C GLU A 2 -9.65 -0.98 0.59
N VAL A 3 -10.28 0.07 1.14
CA VAL A 3 -9.59 1.33 1.48
C VAL A 3 -8.35 1.11 2.34
N PHE A 4 -8.37 0.15 3.27
CA PHE A 4 -7.20 -0.13 4.11
C PHE A 4 -6.10 -0.88 3.38
N HIS A 5 -6.47 -1.73 2.41
CA HIS A 5 -5.50 -2.38 1.54
C HIS A 5 -4.86 -1.38 0.57
N GLN A 6 -5.65 -0.46 0.02
CA GLN A 6 -5.16 0.65 -0.82
C GLN A 6 -4.17 1.54 -0.04
N LEU A 7 -4.51 1.92 1.20
CA LEU A 7 -3.61 2.69 2.07
C LEU A 7 -2.36 1.90 2.47
N HIS A 8 -2.47 0.59 2.71
CA HIS A 8 -1.34 -0.29 2.98
C HIS A 8 -0.38 -0.33 1.77
N CYS A 9 -0.90 -0.55 0.56
CA CYS A 9 -0.11 -0.54 -0.68
C CYS A 9 0.57 0.81 -0.92
N LEU A 10 -0.15 1.92 -0.67
CA LEU A 10 0.43 3.26 -0.78
C LEU A 10 1.56 3.48 0.23
N ASN A 11 1.40 2.99 1.46
CA ASN A 11 2.44 3.05 2.50
C ASN A 11 3.65 2.16 2.16
N LEU A 12 3.43 1.00 1.52
CA LEU A 12 4.50 0.16 0.97
C LEU A 12 5.32 0.93 -0.06
N ILE A 13 4.67 1.59 -1.03
CA ILE A 13 5.37 2.41 -2.04
C ILE A 13 6.14 3.53 -1.35
N ARG A 14 5.51 4.24 -0.40
CA ARG A 14 6.17 5.28 0.41
C ARG A 14 7.40 4.76 1.16
N LYS A 15 7.38 3.55 1.72
CA LYS A 15 8.57 3.00 2.38
C LYS A 15 9.65 2.59 1.37
N SER A 16 9.24 2.10 0.19
CA SER A 16 10.17 1.73 -0.88
C SER A 16 10.94 2.93 -1.45
N THR A 17 10.32 4.11 -1.51
CA THR A 17 10.98 5.35 -1.96
C THR A 17 11.94 5.94 -0.91
N PHE A 18 11.86 5.46 0.34
CA PHE A 18 12.69 5.88 1.47
C PHE A 18 13.43 4.72 2.16
N MET A 19 13.83 3.70 1.40
CA MET A 19 14.46 2.50 1.98
C MET A 19 15.61 2.80 2.95
N LYS A 20 16.50 3.74 2.63
CA LYS A 20 17.63 4.12 3.51
C LYS A 20 17.17 4.66 4.86
N TYR A 21 16.05 5.37 4.90
CA TYR A 21 15.48 5.89 6.15
C TYR A 21 14.85 4.78 7.00
N TYR A 22 14.23 3.79 6.34
CA TYR A 22 13.51 2.67 6.98
C TYR A 22 14.38 1.44 7.27
N ASP A 23 15.61 1.36 6.75
CA ASP A 23 16.51 0.23 6.98
C ASP A 23 16.70 -0.05 8.50
N GLY A 24 16.30 -1.26 8.92
CA GLY A 24 16.37 -1.72 10.31
C GLY A 24 15.37 -1.09 11.29
N LYS A 25 14.44 -0.23 10.85
CA LYS A 25 13.51 0.51 11.73
C LYS A 25 12.09 -0.06 11.79
N ASP A 26 11.75 -1.00 10.92
CA ASP A 26 10.44 -1.65 10.90
C ASP A 26 10.53 -3.10 10.41
N ASP A 27 9.44 -3.86 10.58
CA ASP A 27 9.33 -5.25 10.08
C ASP A 27 9.49 -5.33 8.55
N PHE A 28 9.22 -4.21 7.88
CA PHE A 28 9.40 -3.99 6.45
C PHE A 28 10.86 -4.10 6.00
N ALA A 29 11.80 -3.66 6.84
CA ALA A 29 13.23 -3.77 6.60
C ALA A 29 13.86 -5.07 7.12
N LYS A 30 13.09 -5.94 7.80
CA LYS A 30 13.59 -7.22 8.30
C LYS A 30 13.73 -8.25 7.17
N ASP A 31 12.81 -8.26 6.20
CA ASP A 31 12.92 -9.11 5.00
C ASP A 31 13.52 -8.35 3.80
N LYS A 32 14.82 -8.08 3.92
CA LYS A 32 15.62 -7.35 2.92
C LYS A 32 15.65 -8.03 1.55
N LYS A 33 15.27 -9.30 1.43
CA LYS A 33 15.38 -10.07 0.17
C LYS A 33 14.28 -9.70 -0.82
N ILE A 34 13.04 -9.55 -0.37
CA ILE A 34 11.91 -9.29 -1.26
C ILE A 34 11.97 -7.86 -1.79
N VAL A 35 12.13 -6.87 -0.91
CA VAL A 35 12.08 -5.44 -1.27
C VAL A 35 13.26 -5.05 -2.19
N ARG A 36 14.46 -5.60 -1.93
CA ARG A 36 15.68 -5.26 -2.68
C ARG A 36 15.68 -5.84 -4.09
N ALA A 37 15.10 -7.03 -4.30
CA ALA A 37 14.94 -7.64 -5.62
C ALA A 37 14.06 -6.81 -6.57
N TYR A 38 13.03 -6.12 -6.05
CA TYR A 38 12.16 -5.26 -6.86
C TYR A 38 12.81 -3.90 -7.21
N ILE A 39 13.64 -3.36 -6.31
CA ILE A 39 14.14 -1.98 -6.45
C ILE A 39 15.49 -1.92 -7.18
N ASP A 40 16.34 -2.95 -7.07
CA ASP A 40 17.63 -3.02 -7.79
C ASP A 40 17.45 -3.08 -9.32
N LYS A 41 16.27 -3.48 -9.81
CA LYS A 41 15.93 -3.44 -11.23
C LYS A 41 15.62 -2.03 -11.76
N ALA A 42 15.25 -1.09 -10.90
CA ALA A 42 14.60 0.15 -11.30
C ALA A 42 15.52 1.39 -11.39
N PHE A 43 16.71 1.39 -10.75
CA PHE A 43 17.42 2.66 -10.47
C PHE A 43 18.92 2.72 -10.77
N ASN A 44 19.43 1.97 -11.75
CA ASN A 44 20.83 2.11 -12.15
C ASN A 44 21.05 3.34 -13.05
N ASN A 45 21.50 4.44 -12.40
CA ASN A 45 22.25 5.61 -12.91
C ASN A 45 21.52 6.97 -12.91
N ALA A 46 21.83 7.84 -11.93
CA ALA A 46 21.94 9.28 -12.20
C ALA A 46 22.84 10.02 -11.19
N LYS A 47 23.44 11.14 -11.63
CA LYS A 47 24.37 12.04 -10.92
C LYS A 47 23.70 13.41 -10.70
N VAL A 48 23.99 14.08 -9.57
CA VAL A 48 23.02 14.77 -8.65
C VAL A 48 22.22 13.69 -7.94
N SER A 49 22.17 13.58 -6.60
CA SER A 49 21.52 12.42 -5.96
C SER A 49 20.08 12.34 -6.47
N PRO A 50 19.76 11.45 -7.42
CA PRO A 50 18.46 11.44 -8.08
C PRO A 50 17.40 11.13 -7.05
N ASP A 51 17.81 10.33 -6.05
CA ASP A 51 17.19 10.07 -4.76
C ASP A 51 16.47 11.29 -4.19
N LEU A 52 17.10 12.44 -3.97
CA LEU A 52 16.45 13.54 -3.23
C LEU A 52 15.29 14.20 -4.01
N LEU A 53 15.48 14.44 -5.31
CA LEU A 53 14.44 15.01 -6.18
C LEU A 53 13.33 14.00 -6.47
N LEU A 54 13.70 12.74 -6.67
CA LEU A 54 12.77 11.62 -6.87
C LEU A 54 11.94 11.37 -5.61
N THR A 55 12.55 11.43 -4.44
CA THR A 55 11.88 11.27 -3.14
C THR A 55 10.90 12.41 -2.90
N SER A 56 11.28 13.67 -3.11
CA SER A 56 10.35 14.80 -2.98
C SER A 56 9.22 14.78 -4.02
N THR A 57 9.50 14.31 -5.23
CA THR A 57 8.47 14.12 -6.28
C THR A 57 7.53 12.99 -5.92
N ALA A 58 8.08 11.85 -5.48
CA ALA A 58 7.31 10.71 -5.02
C ALA A 58 6.45 11.07 -3.81
N ASP A 59 6.95 11.86 -2.87
CA ASP A 59 6.18 12.32 -1.71
C ASP A 59 4.90 13.05 -2.09
N HIS A 60 4.99 14.04 -2.99
CA HIS A 60 3.79 14.76 -3.40
C HIS A 60 2.84 13.86 -4.18
N CYS A 61 3.35 12.97 -5.03
CA CYS A 61 2.53 12.02 -5.78
C CYS A 61 1.80 11.05 -4.83
N LEU A 62 2.52 10.54 -3.83
CA LEU A 62 1.97 9.67 -2.80
C LEU A 62 0.91 10.41 -1.98
N GLU A 63 1.13 11.68 -1.65
CA GLU A 63 0.15 12.51 -0.94
C GLU A 63 -1.11 12.75 -1.79
N MET A 64 -0.95 13.03 -3.10
CA MET A 64 -2.08 13.16 -4.03
C MET A 64 -2.89 11.87 -4.14
N LEU A 65 -2.22 10.71 -4.24
CA LEU A 65 -2.88 9.40 -4.24
C LEU A 65 -3.60 9.13 -2.91
N ARG A 66 -2.96 9.47 -1.79
CA ARG A 66 -3.56 9.34 -0.46
C ARG A 66 -4.80 10.23 -0.34
N MET A 67 -4.76 11.44 -0.88
CA MET A 67 -5.91 12.35 -0.90
C MET A 67 -7.03 11.76 -1.75
N ASN A 68 -6.73 11.24 -2.94
CA ASN A 68 -7.73 10.62 -3.81
C ASN A 68 -8.36 9.36 -3.18
N ILE A 69 -7.59 8.48 -2.56
CA ILE A 69 -8.09 7.29 -1.84
C ILE A 69 -9.03 7.69 -0.71
N ARG A 70 -8.70 8.76 0.04
CA ARG A 70 -9.61 9.28 1.07
C ARG A 70 -10.85 9.97 0.49
N CYS A 71 -10.80 10.52 -0.72
CA CYS A 71 -11.99 11.07 -1.39
C CYS A 71 -12.90 9.97 -1.96
N GLN A 72 -12.33 8.83 -2.37
CA GLN A 72 -13.03 7.71 -3.00
C GLN A 72 -12.93 6.46 -2.12
N VAL A 73 -13.48 6.56 -0.91
CA VAL A 73 -13.35 5.52 0.10
C VAL A 73 -14.07 4.26 -0.31
N ASP A 74 -13.28 3.22 -0.50
CA ASP A 74 -13.77 1.93 -0.92
C ASP A 74 -14.18 1.05 0.26
N ILE A 75 -15.49 0.81 0.36
CA ILE A 75 -16.13 -0.05 1.36
C ILE A 75 -16.27 -1.51 0.88
N GLY A 76 -15.80 -1.81 -0.32
CA GLY A 76 -15.79 -3.13 -0.90
C GLY A 76 -15.04 -4.15 -0.06
N VAL A 77 -15.24 -5.41 -0.41
CA VAL A 77 -14.55 -6.54 0.17
C VAL A 77 -13.76 -7.20 -0.96
N ILE A 78 -12.44 -7.29 -0.78
CA ILE A 78 -11.59 -8.08 -1.66
C ILE A 78 -12.05 -9.52 -1.55
N THR A 79 -12.58 -10.04 -2.65
CA THR A 79 -12.95 -11.45 -2.77
C THR A 79 -11.78 -12.24 -3.33
N PHE A 80 -11.84 -13.56 -3.20
CA PHE A 80 -10.79 -14.44 -3.71
C PHE A 80 -11.40 -15.48 -4.64
N HIS A 81 -10.71 -15.75 -5.74
CA HIS A 81 -11.07 -16.79 -6.69
C HIS A 81 -9.85 -17.64 -7.02
N GLU A 82 -10.08 -18.87 -7.47
CA GLU A 82 -9.01 -19.72 -7.98
C GLU A 82 -8.75 -19.40 -9.46
N LEU A 83 -7.47 -19.31 -9.82
CA LEU A 83 -7.06 -19.20 -11.21
C LEU A 83 -6.91 -20.59 -11.82
N ALA A 84 -7.25 -20.73 -13.10
CA ALA A 84 -7.20 -22.02 -13.81
C ALA A 84 -5.80 -22.65 -13.84
N ASP A 85 -4.75 -21.82 -13.81
CA ASP A 85 -3.34 -22.21 -13.80
C ASP A 85 -2.76 -22.40 -12.38
N LYS A 86 -3.53 -22.08 -11.32
CA LYS A 86 -3.10 -22.16 -9.92
C LYS A 86 -4.19 -22.75 -8.99
N PRO A 87 -4.54 -24.03 -9.17
CA PRO A 87 -5.56 -24.68 -8.35
C PRO A 87 -5.15 -24.71 -6.87
N GLY A 88 -6.07 -24.35 -5.97
CA GLY A 88 -5.83 -24.29 -4.53
C GLY A 88 -5.11 -23.03 -4.02
N GLU A 89 -4.72 -22.10 -4.90
CA GLU A 89 -4.15 -20.80 -4.51
C GLU A 89 -5.23 -19.69 -4.67
N PRO A 90 -5.80 -19.16 -3.57
CA PRO A 90 -6.78 -18.09 -3.66
C PRO A 90 -6.13 -16.79 -4.14
N TRP A 91 -6.56 -16.28 -5.29
CA TRP A 91 -6.07 -15.03 -5.87
C TRP A 91 -7.05 -13.88 -5.61
N PRO A 92 -6.57 -12.70 -5.17
CA PRO A 92 -7.46 -11.57 -4.91
C PRO A 92 -8.10 -11.04 -6.19
N ASP A 93 -9.40 -10.79 -6.15
CA ASP A 93 -10.14 -10.07 -7.17
C ASP A 93 -10.29 -8.60 -6.79
N PHE A 94 -9.68 -7.72 -7.58
CA PHE A 94 -9.77 -6.27 -7.44
C PHE A 94 -10.84 -5.65 -8.36
N SER A 95 -11.55 -6.47 -9.14
CA SER A 95 -12.59 -6.03 -10.08
C SER A 95 -13.96 -5.96 -9.40
N THR A 96 -14.06 -5.21 -8.31
CA THR A 96 -15.28 -5.10 -7.51
C THR A 96 -16.12 -3.89 -7.93
N LEU A 97 -17.37 -3.83 -7.48
CA LEU A 97 -18.24 -2.68 -7.72
C LEU A 97 -17.97 -1.59 -6.68
N HIS A 98 -17.56 -0.41 -7.16
CA HIS A 98 -17.16 0.70 -6.30
C HIS A 98 -18.26 1.76 -6.15
N VAL A 99 -18.30 2.42 -4.99
CA VAL A 99 -19.23 3.51 -4.72
C VAL A 99 -18.60 4.55 -3.78
N CYS A 100 -18.79 5.85 -4.07
CA CYS A 100 -18.21 6.93 -3.26
C CYS A 100 -18.89 7.05 -1.89
N ARG A 101 -18.10 7.27 -0.82
CA ARG A 101 -18.52 7.37 0.58
C ARG A 101 -17.65 8.36 1.37
N GLU A 102 -18.12 8.75 2.55
CA GLU A 102 -17.44 9.67 3.47
C GLU A 102 -16.38 8.91 4.31
N PHE A 103 -15.15 9.44 4.36
CA PHE A 103 -14.00 8.72 4.92
C PHE A 103 -14.03 8.57 6.42
N ASP A 104 -14.36 9.64 7.15
CA ASP A 104 -14.23 9.63 8.60
C ASP A 104 -15.32 8.75 9.24
N ALA A 105 -16.53 8.74 8.67
CA ALA A 105 -17.58 7.80 9.04
C ALA A 105 -17.13 6.35 8.83
N MET A 106 -16.49 6.05 7.69
CA MET A 106 -16.05 4.69 7.41
C MET A 106 -14.90 4.24 8.30
N ARG A 107 -13.92 5.12 8.51
CA ARG A 107 -12.80 4.88 9.44
C ARG A 107 -13.32 4.64 10.85
N SER A 108 -14.23 5.48 11.32
CA SER A 108 -14.83 5.35 12.67
C SER A 108 -15.61 4.06 12.81
N TRP A 109 -16.40 3.69 11.79
CA TRP A 109 -17.10 2.40 11.77
C TRP A 109 -16.12 1.24 11.82
N ALA A 110 -15.05 1.27 11.01
CA ALA A 110 -14.07 0.19 10.97
C ALA A 110 -13.36 0.00 12.31
N ILE A 111 -12.92 1.08 12.95
CA ILE A 111 -12.28 1.04 14.27
C ILE A 111 -13.25 0.47 15.31
N LYS A 112 -14.50 0.94 15.31
CA LYS A 112 -15.53 0.49 16.27
C LYS A 112 -15.88 -0.99 16.13
N ASN A 113 -15.86 -1.51 14.90
CA ASN A 113 -16.29 -2.87 14.58
C ASN A 113 -15.11 -3.81 14.27
N PHE A 114 -13.88 -3.41 14.61
CA PHE A 114 -12.70 -4.23 14.40
C PHE A 114 -12.72 -5.45 15.35
N VAL A 115 -12.52 -6.66 14.80
CA VAL A 115 -12.69 -7.93 15.53
C VAL A 115 -11.35 -8.56 15.95
N ALA A 116 -10.23 -8.17 15.34
CA ALA A 116 -8.91 -8.67 15.73
C ALA A 116 -8.33 -7.83 16.87
N ASN A 117 -7.82 -8.49 17.91
CA ASN A 117 -7.28 -7.85 19.12
C ASN A 117 -5.75 -7.77 19.10
N ASP A 118 -5.18 -7.39 17.95
CA ASP A 118 -3.76 -7.07 17.83
C ASP A 118 -3.62 -5.74 17.08
N ASP A 119 -2.67 -4.93 17.50
CA ASP A 119 -2.47 -3.52 17.13
C ASP A 119 -2.21 -3.30 15.63
N ILE A 120 -3.26 -3.25 14.79
CA ILE A 120 -3.17 -2.93 13.35
C ILE A 120 -3.48 -1.45 13.06
N PHE A 121 -3.02 -0.52 13.90
CA PHE A 121 -2.93 0.91 13.56
C PHE A 121 -1.71 1.57 14.20
#